data_AF-A0A380YU75-F1
#
_entry.id   AF-A0A380YU75-F1
#
_cell.length_a   1.000
_cell.length_b   1.000
_cell.length_c   1.000
_cell.angle_alpha   90.00
_cell.angle_beta   90.00
_cell.angle_gamma   90.00
#
_symmetry.space_group_name_H-M   'P 1'
#
loop_
_entity.id
_entity.type
_entity.pdbx_description
1 polymer ?
#
loop_
_entity_poly.entity_id
_entity_poly.type
_entity_poly.pdbx_seq_one_letter_code
_entity_poly.pdbx_strand_id
1 'polypeptide(L)'
;MPTVLERLAALFSRDMRAVLRNPRAISMIENPSERVQMAAIRRDRSVICFIDKPAEKVQLAAIKGAPHNIHFIATPSEKVQLTVIRNRPVYIGFISSPTEKAQIMAVERKPECISLIKKPAEKVQLMAVLRNPQYIASIKEPAEKVQLAAVQKAPEYIRYIEEPTKKVQHMAVQGDPGVFRYIKSPSETVQLAAVQARGENIGYVSAPSEIMQFAAVRENPGNVRFIEEPAEKVQLFVLHTDKKAAQLIRHPSEKVKRQAEEMYGVKLEGVAEIKNETETEAGTATSKDKDNADANENASAGKKSRETQKPSAKTVKAATEKLDGEIKDINMEYDKAVREIRQKEDAGSRQSALRSAGANRDRQLAKAVGQFSESSTSGKKGYDMENIIKDLRKEGVKVENMQATEWNALLKGKSISSSAGSTTRKAATKSRALMLSKTPVGYTLKAIGTTNRMSRQASADM
;
A
#
# COMPACT_ATOMS: atom_id res chain seq x y z
N MET A 1 2.06 81.30 -0.09
CA MET A 1 2.31 80.60 1.19
C MET A 1 1.91 79.16 1.02
N PRO A 2 2.80 78.17 1.20
CA PRO A 2 2.41 76.78 1.06
C PRO A 2 1.37 76.43 2.13
N THR A 3 0.32 75.73 1.73
CA THR A 3 -0.75 75.26 2.60
C THR A 3 -0.21 74.28 3.65
N VAL A 4 -0.93 74.09 4.76
CA VAL A 4 -0.56 73.10 5.79
C VAL A 4 -0.39 71.71 5.15
N LEU A 5 -1.23 71.38 4.16
CA LEU A 5 -1.14 70.14 3.40
C LEU A 5 0.16 70.02 2.60
N GLU A 6 0.62 71.11 1.98
CA GLU A 6 1.88 71.15 1.21
C GLU A 6 3.11 71.05 2.11
N ARG A 7 3.08 71.68 3.29
CA ARG A 7 4.16 71.54 4.29
C ARG A 7 4.26 70.12 4.84
N LEU A 8 3.12 69.48 5.12
CA LEU A 8 3.08 68.08 5.56
C LEU A 8 3.50 67.12 4.44
N ALA A 9 3.15 67.42 3.18
CA ALA A 9 3.57 66.62 2.03
C ALA A 9 5.09 66.67 1.83
N ALA A 10 5.75 67.81 2.09
CA ALA A 10 7.20 67.96 1.97
C ALA A 10 8.00 67.10 2.96
N LEU A 11 7.39 66.64 4.06
CA LEU A 11 8.00 65.72 5.04
C LEU A 11 8.07 64.27 4.53
N PHE A 12 7.35 63.94 3.46
CA PHE A 12 7.33 62.60 2.90
C PHE A 12 8.29 62.44 1.73
N SER A 13 8.89 61.25 1.61
CA SER A 13 9.70 60.88 0.44
C SER A 13 8.90 61.04 -0.86
N ARG A 14 9.61 61.20 -1.98
CA ARG A 14 9.00 61.29 -3.32
C ARG A 14 8.04 60.13 -3.58
N ASP A 15 8.47 58.92 -3.24
CA ASP A 15 7.72 57.68 -3.38
C ASP A 15 6.42 57.68 -2.56
N MET A 16 6.50 58.12 -1.31
CA MET A 16 5.32 58.23 -0.45
C MET A 16 4.32 59.27 -0.98
N ARG A 17 4.81 60.43 -1.45
CA ARG A 17 3.94 61.44 -2.09
C ARG A 17 3.25 60.91 -3.34
N ALA A 18 3.97 60.16 -4.18
CA ALA A 18 3.42 59.58 -5.40
C ALA A 18 2.26 58.61 -5.10
N VAL A 19 2.48 57.69 -4.17
CA VAL A 19 1.49 56.68 -3.77
C VAL A 19 0.28 57.29 -3.04
N LEU A 20 0.48 58.33 -2.23
CA LEU A 20 -0.62 59.04 -1.56
C LEU A 20 -1.54 59.77 -2.55
N ARG A 21 -0.99 60.25 -3.67
CA ARG A 21 -1.74 60.89 -4.76
C ARG A 21 -2.44 59.86 -5.64
N ASN A 22 -1.75 58.78 -6.02
CA ASN A 22 -2.29 57.69 -6.82
C ASN A 22 -1.67 56.35 -6.36
N PRO A 23 -2.45 55.42 -5.77
CA PRO A 23 -1.90 54.15 -5.28
C PRO A 23 -1.28 53.29 -6.38
N ARG A 24 -1.74 53.41 -7.64
CA ARG A 24 -1.14 52.71 -8.78
C ARG A 24 0.28 53.15 -9.11
N ALA A 25 0.72 54.32 -8.63
CA ALA A 25 2.08 54.77 -8.82
C ALA A 25 3.13 53.84 -8.19
N ILE A 26 2.71 52.93 -7.30
CA ILE A 26 3.59 51.91 -6.73
C ILE A 26 4.22 51.00 -7.79
N SER A 27 3.58 50.80 -8.95
CA SER A 27 4.14 50.00 -10.04
C SER A 27 5.38 50.64 -10.69
N MET A 28 5.60 51.94 -10.46
CA MET A 28 6.74 52.69 -11.01
C MET A 28 7.86 52.89 -9.98
N ILE A 29 7.71 52.36 -8.77
CA ILE A 29 8.70 52.51 -7.69
C ILE A 29 9.50 51.23 -7.61
N GLU A 30 10.81 51.32 -7.80
CA GLU A 30 11.71 50.20 -7.60
C GLU A 30 11.88 49.91 -6.10
N ASN A 31 11.66 48.67 -5.68
CA ASN A 31 11.81 48.21 -4.29
C ASN A 31 11.13 49.11 -3.23
N PRO A 32 9.80 49.34 -3.33
CA PRO A 32 9.11 50.26 -2.42
C PRO A 32 9.20 49.77 -0.97
N SER A 33 9.56 50.66 -0.04
CA SER A 33 9.61 50.34 1.39
C SER A 33 8.26 49.83 1.92
N GLU A 34 8.25 49.00 2.97
CA GLU A 34 7.02 48.47 3.59
C GLU A 34 6.03 49.60 3.94
N ARG A 35 6.53 50.76 4.40
CA ARG A 35 5.70 51.93 4.71
C ARG A 35 4.99 52.48 3.47
N VAL A 36 5.67 52.56 2.34
CA VAL A 36 5.10 52.99 1.04
C VAL A 36 4.11 51.95 0.52
N GLN A 37 4.45 50.67 0.60
CA GLN A 37 3.53 49.57 0.25
C GLN A 37 2.22 49.64 1.06
N MET A 38 2.32 49.83 2.38
CA MET A 38 1.15 49.97 3.26
C MET A 38 0.30 51.20 2.92
N ALA A 39 0.92 52.32 2.53
CA ALA A 39 0.19 53.51 2.11
C ALA A 39 -0.63 53.25 0.83
N ALA A 40 -0.06 52.53 -0.14
CA ALA A 40 -0.77 52.15 -1.37
C ALA A 40 -1.97 51.26 -1.06
N ILE A 41 -1.74 50.17 -0.33
CA ILE A 41 -2.76 49.16 0.00
C ILE A 41 -3.91 49.72 0.83
N ARG A 42 -3.66 50.70 1.70
CA ARG A 42 -4.72 51.37 2.47
C ARG A 42 -5.67 52.18 1.60
N ARG A 43 -5.20 52.70 0.45
CA ARG A 43 -6.05 53.44 -0.49
C ARG A 43 -6.76 52.51 -1.46
N ASP A 44 -6.03 51.55 -2.02
CA ASP A 44 -6.56 50.58 -2.96
C ASP A 44 -5.88 49.22 -2.73
N ARG A 45 -6.64 48.21 -2.33
CA ARG A 45 -6.11 46.88 -2.02
C ARG A 45 -5.72 46.09 -3.28
N SER A 46 -6.29 46.45 -4.44
CA SER A 46 -6.05 45.74 -5.71
C SER A 46 -4.63 45.95 -6.23
N VAL A 47 -3.96 47.04 -5.83
CA VAL A 47 -2.59 47.36 -6.26
C VAL A 47 -1.54 46.40 -5.70
N ILE A 48 -1.94 45.43 -4.85
CA ILE A 48 -1.05 44.34 -4.41
C ILE A 48 -0.45 43.57 -5.60
N CYS A 49 -1.15 43.51 -6.74
CA CYS A 49 -0.66 42.89 -7.97
C CYS A 49 0.58 43.59 -8.56
N PHE A 50 0.86 44.84 -8.16
CA PHE A 50 2.02 45.61 -8.61
C PHE A 50 3.20 45.56 -7.62
N ILE A 51 3.04 44.90 -6.48
CA ILE A 51 4.08 44.83 -5.45
C ILE A 51 4.79 43.49 -5.57
N ASP A 52 6.08 43.51 -5.93
CA ASP A 52 6.91 42.31 -5.85
C ASP A 52 7.24 41.99 -4.38
N LYS A 53 7.12 40.72 -4.02
CA LYS A 53 7.40 40.17 -2.66
C LYS A 53 6.88 41.05 -1.50
N PRO A 54 5.56 41.33 -1.42
CA PRO A 54 5.00 42.13 -0.35
C PRO A 54 5.24 41.49 1.02
N ALA A 55 5.62 42.31 2.02
CA ALA A 55 5.78 41.83 3.39
C ALA A 55 4.47 41.26 3.96
N GLU A 56 4.53 40.33 4.92
CA GLU A 56 3.33 39.66 5.47
C GLU A 56 2.25 40.66 5.93
N LYS A 57 2.63 41.77 6.59
CA LYS A 57 1.69 42.79 7.04
C LYS A 57 0.94 43.47 5.88
N VAL A 58 1.64 43.69 4.76
CA VAL A 58 1.08 44.27 3.52
C VAL A 58 0.11 43.28 2.88
N GLN A 59 0.50 42.00 2.81
CA GLN A 59 -0.37 40.92 2.32
C GLN A 59 -1.67 40.84 3.14
N LEU A 60 -1.58 40.83 4.47
CA LEU A 60 -2.74 40.77 5.37
C LEU A 60 -3.67 41.98 5.19
N ALA A 61 -3.09 43.18 5.00
CA ALA A 61 -3.87 44.39 4.74
C ALA A 61 -4.59 44.32 3.38
N ALA A 62 -3.95 43.75 2.36
CA ALA A 62 -4.50 43.60 1.02
C ALA A 62 -5.69 42.64 0.97
N ILE A 63 -5.66 41.55 1.76
CA ILE A 63 -6.75 40.56 1.77
C ILE A 63 -7.89 40.90 2.73
N LYS A 64 -7.69 41.82 3.68
CA LYS A 64 -8.71 42.18 4.68
C LYS A 64 -9.93 42.76 3.96
N GLY A 65 -11.07 42.08 4.03
CA GLY A 65 -12.30 42.49 3.31
C GLY A 65 -12.22 42.38 1.79
N ALA A 66 -11.14 41.82 1.23
CA ALA A 66 -10.96 41.58 -0.20
C ALA A 66 -10.20 40.26 -0.43
N PRO A 67 -10.79 39.10 -0.06
CA PRO A 67 -10.08 37.82 -0.07
C PRO A 67 -9.62 37.38 -1.47
N HIS A 68 -10.23 37.90 -2.55
CA HIS A 68 -9.87 37.58 -3.93
C HIS A 68 -8.46 38.05 -4.29
N ASN A 69 -7.93 39.03 -3.55
CA ASN A 69 -6.57 39.54 -3.74
C ASN A 69 -5.48 38.49 -3.48
N ILE A 70 -5.79 37.37 -2.83
CA ILE A 70 -4.83 36.27 -2.66
C ILE A 70 -4.32 35.73 -4.00
N HIS A 71 -5.13 35.82 -5.06
CA HIS A 71 -4.75 35.39 -6.41
C HIS A 71 -3.56 36.20 -6.96
N PHE A 72 -3.42 37.46 -6.54
CA PHE A 72 -2.36 38.35 -6.97
C PHE A 72 -1.09 38.27 -6.10
N ILE A 73 -1.10 37.47 -5.04
CA ILE A 73 0.06 37.29 -4.16
C ILE A 73 0.77 36.01 -4.59
N ALA A 74 1.95 36.14 -5.20
CA ALA A 74 2.70 34.97 -5.69
C ALA A 74 3.08 33.98 -4.58
N THR A 75 3.51 34.50 -3.42
CA THR A 75 3.95 33.71 -2.26
C THR A 75 3.24 34.17 -0.97
N PRO A 76 1.95 33.81 -0.80
CA PRO A 76 1.20 34.22 0.38
C PRO A 76 1.73 33.49 1.61
N SER A 77 1.98 34.23 2.70
CA SER A 77 2.45 33.62 3.96
C SER A 77 1.40 32.65 4.54
N GLU A 78 1.82 31.68 5.36
CA GLU A 78 0.88 30.71 5.97
C GLU A 78 -0.29 31.42 6.66
N LYS A 79 -0.02 32.51 7.38
CA LYS A 79 -1.05 33.30 8.07
C LYS A 79 -2.05 33.94 7.11
N VAL A 80 -1.58 34.43 5.97
CA VAL A 80 -2.42 35.02 4.90
C VAL A 80 -3.31 33.94 4.29
N GLN A 81 -2.73 32.78 3.95
CA GLN A 81 -3.47 31.63 3.41
C GLN A 81 -4.59 31.20 4.38
N LEU A 82 -4.25 30.96 5.66
CA LEU A 82 -5.22 30.54 6.67
C LEU A 82 -6.34 31.56 6.89
N THR A 83 -6.03 32.86 6.83
CA THR A 83 -7.04 33.93 6.99
C THR A 83 -8.08 33.89 5.87
N VAL A 84 -7.64 33.66 4.63
CA VAL A 84 -8.55 33.56 3.48
C VAL A 84 -9.36 32.26 3.53
N ILE A 85 -8.68 31.12 3.73
CA ILE A 85 -9.29 29.80 3.71
C ILE A 85 -10.32 29.62 4.81
N ARG A 86 -10.08 30.19 6.00
CA ARG A 86 -11.03 30.14 7.13
C ARG A 86 -12.42 30.65 6.75
N ASN A 87 -12.49 31.68 5.91
CA ASN A 87 -13.74 32.30 5.48
C ASN A 87 -14.23 31.79 4.11
N ARG A 88 -13.30 31.49 3.19
CA ARG A 88 -13.58 31.05 1.81
C ARG A 88 -12.69 29.85 1.43
N PRO A 89 -13.04 28.61 1.84
CA PRO A 89 -12.21 27.43 1.59
C PRO A 89 -11.85 27.18 0.13
N VAL A 90 -12.79 27.47 -0.80
CA VAL A 90 -12.64 27.28 -2.25
C VAL A 90 -11.45 28.07 -2.82
N TYR A 91 -11.01 29.14 -2.14
CA TYR A 91 -9.91 29.98 -2.62
C TYR A 91 -8.54 29.28 -2.50
N ILE A 92 -8.48 28.09 -1.88
CA ILE A 92 -7.31 27.21 -1.93
C ILE A 92 -6.84 26.96 -3.37
N GLY A 93 -7.76 26.90 -4.34
CA GLY A 93 -7.44 26.69 -5.75
C GLY A 93 -6.71 27.87 -6.42
N PHE A 94 -6.76 29.07 -5.82
CA PHE A 94 -6.02 30.24 -6.29
C PHE A 94 -4.63 30.35 -5.67
N ILE A 95 -4.30 29.51 -4.69
CA ILE A 95 -2.99 29.51 -4.02
C ILE A 95 -2.09 28.51 -4.76
N SER A 96 -1.01 28.99 -5.36
CA SER A 96 -0.07 28.13 -6.11
C SER A 96 0.58 27.05 -5.24
N SER A 97 0.93 27.40 -4.01
CA SER A 97 1.62 26.53 -3.05
C SER A 97 0.97 26.62 -1.66
N PRO A 98 -0.17 25.95 -1.45
CA PRO A 98 -0.87 25.99 -0.17
C PRO A 98 -0.12 25.17 0.89
N THR A 99 0.05 25.72 2.10
CA THR A 99 0.68 24.97 3.21
C THR A 99 -0.18 23.80 3.64
N GLU A 100 0.41 22.77 4.26
CA GLU A 100 -0.36 21.62 4.75
C GLU A 100 -1.49 22.04 5.69
N LYS A 101 -1.26 23.02 6.59
CA LYS A 101 -2.32 23.53 7.48
C LYS A 101 -3.45 24.21 6.72
N ALA A 102 -3.12 24.96 5.67
CA ALA A 102 -4.09 25.59 4.78
C ALA A 102 -4.94 24.53 4.03
N GLN A 103 -4.29 23.50 3.50
CA GLN A 103 -4.96 22.38 2.83
C GLN A 103 -5.90 21.62 3.79
N ILE A 104 -5.42 21.28 5.00
CA ILE A 104 -6.22 20.63 6.05
C ILE A 104 -7.45 21.47 6.35
N MET A 105 -7.29 22.76 6.65
CA MET A 105 -8.41 23.65 6.98
C MET A 105 -9.43 23.72 5.84
N ALA A 106 -8.99 23.79 4.59
CA ALA A 106 -9.88 23.84 3.44
C ALA A 106 -10.75 22.57 3.36
N VAL A 107 -10.14 21.39 3.44
CA VAL A 107 -10.81 20.08 3.34
C VAL A 107 -11.66 19.78 4.58
N GLU A 108 -11.23 20.19 5.78
CA GLU A 108 -12.02 20.07 7.01
C GLU A 108 -13.34 20.84 6.92
N ARG A 109 -13.32 22.04 6.32
CA ARG A 109 -14.54 22.84 6.14
C ARG A 109 -15.38 22.39 4.94
N LYS A 110 -14.73 22.08 3.83
CA LYS A 110 -15.37 21.66 2.57
C LYS A 110 -14.55 20.56 1.90
N PRO A 111 -14.92 19.28 2.05
CA PRO A 111 -14.18 18.15 1.48
C PRO A 111 -13.94 18.25 -0.04
N GLU A 112 -14.89 18.82 -0.78
CA GLU A 112 -14.81 19.08 -2.23
C GLU A 112 -13.57 19.89 -2.64
N CYS A 113 -12.99 20.68 -1.72
CA CYS A 113 -11.78 21.45 -1.97
C CYS A 113 -10.56 20.58 -2.32
N ILE A 114 -10.59 19.27 -2.03
CA ILE A 114 -9.54 18.34 -2.45
C ILE A 114 -9.30 18.38 -3.97
N SER A 115 -10.36 18.53 -4.76
CA SER A 115 -10.29 18.65 -6.23
C SER A 115 -9.57 19.91 -6.72
N LEU A 116 -9.48 20.93 -5.87
CA LEU A 116 -8.86 22.22 -6.16
C LEU A 116 -7.37 22.25 -5.77
N ILE A 117 -6.90 21.26 -5.00
CA ILE A 117 -5.52 21.20 -4.52
C ILE A 117 -4.69 20.38 -5.52
N LYS A 118 -3.72 21.02 -6.17
CA LYS A 118 -2.86 20.36 -7.17
C LYS A 118 -2.00 19.24 -6.60
N LYS A 119 -1.45 19.43 -5.38
CA LYS A 119 -0.56 18.48 -4.69
C LYS A 119 -1.01 18.34 -3.23
N PRO A 120 -2.08 17.58 -2.96
CA PRO A 120 -2.60 17.41 -1.61
C PRO A 120 -1.64 16.53 -0.79
N ALA A 121 -1.31 16.96 0.43
CA ALA A 121 -0.52 16.14 1.35
C ALA A 121 -1.25 14.83 1.71
N GLU A 122 -0.51 13.75 2.02
CA GLU A 122 -1.10 12.43 2.35
C GLU A 122 -2.19 12.51 3.42
N LYS A 123 -1.96 13.32 4.46
CA LYS A 123 -2.93 13.54 5.55
C LYS A 123 -4.23 14.18 5.06
N VAL A 124 -4.14 15.11 4.10
CA VAL A 124 -5.28 15.81 3.49
C VAL A 124 -6.06 14.87 2.58
N GLN A 125 -5.35 14.08 1.77
CA GLN A 125 -5.93 13.03 0.94
C GLN A 125 -6.73 12.03 1.79
N LEU A 126 -6.12 11.53 2.87
CA LEU A 126 -6.75 10.56 3.77
C LEU A 126 -8.00 11.16 4.43
N MET A 127 -7.94 12.41 4.88
CA MET A 127 -9.09 13.10 5.47
C MET A 127 -10.27 13.19 4.50
N ALA A 128 -10.01 13.53 3.23
CA ALA A 128 -11.07 13.62 2.21
C ALA A 128 -11.72 12.25 1.97
N VAL A 129 -10.90 11.22 1.74
CA VAL A 129 -11.36 9.84 1.47
C VAL A 129 -12.09 9.22 2.68
N LEU A 130 -11.61 9.48 3.90
CA LEU A 130 -12.28 9.04 5.12
C LEU A 130 -13.63 9.73 5.35
N ARG A 131 -13.91 10.88 4.73
CA ARG A 131 -15.27 11.43 4.70
C ARG A 131 -16.11 10.81 3.61
N ASN A 132 -15.62 10.80 2.38
CA ASN A 132 -16.29 10.16 1.26
C ASN A 132 -15.27 9.53 0.30
N PRO A 133 -15.29 8.20 0.10
CA PRO A 133 -14.39 7.51 -0.82
C PRO A 133 -14.39 8.05 -2.24
N GLN A 134 -15.51 8.65 -2.71
CA GLN A 134 -15.61 9.20 -4.07
C GLN A 134 -14.53 10.25 -4.38
N TYR A 135 -14.01 10.92 -3.35
CA TYR A 135 -12.95 11.91 -3.52
C TYR A 135 -11.62 11.32 -3.98
N ILE A 136 -11.45 9.99 -3.93
CA ILE A 136 -10.28 9.31 -4.53
C ILE A 136 -10.17 9.63 -6.02
N ALA A 137 -11.31 9.79 -6.73
CA ALA A 137 -11.34 10.15 -8.15
C ALA A 137 -10.80 11.56 -8.44
N SER A 138 -10.76 12.43 -7.41
CA SER A 138 -10.22 13.79 -7.53
C SER A 138 -8.74 13.88 -7.17
N ILE A 139 -8.12 12.80 -6.69
CA ILE A 139 -6.73 12.76 -6.27
C ILE A 139 -5.92 12.09 -7.39
N LYS A 140 -5.03 12.84 -8.05
CA LYS A 140 -4.23 12.33 -9.16
C LYS A 140 -3.25 11.22 -8.75
N GLU A 141 -2.58 11.43 -7.62
CA GLU A 141 -1.55 10.51 -7.11
C GLU A 141 -1.88 10.13 -5.66
N PRO A 142 -2.86 9.23 -5.44
CA PRO A 142 -3.25 8.84 -4.10
C PRO A 142 -2.18 7.95 -3.47
N ALA A 143 -1.72 8.31 -2.27
CA ALA A 143 -0.77 7.48 -1.52
C ALA A 143 -1.38 6.09 -1.20
N GLU A 144 -0.54 5.06 -1.06
CA GLU A 144 -1.01 3.68 -0.81
C GLU A 144 -2.00 3.59 0.37
N LYS A 145 -1.76 4.29 1.47
CA LYS A 145 -2.68 4.30 2.63
C LYS A 145 -4.05 4.89 2.29
N VAL A 146 -4.09 5.88 1.39
CA VAL A 146 -5.32 6.53 0.93
C VAL A 146 -6.08 5.60 0.00
N GLN A 147 -5.37 4.93 -0.91
CA GLN A 147 -5.94 3.90 -1.78
C GLN A 147 -6.59 2.76 -0.96
N LEU A 148 -5.86 2.25 0.05
CA LEU A 148 -6.37 1.22 0.95
C LEU A 148 -7.61 1.70 1.72
N ALA A 149 -7.61 2.93 2.23
CA ALA A 149 -8.77 3.48 2.94
C ALA A 149 -10.01 3.60 2.05
N ALA A 150 -9.84 3.96 0.77
CA ALA A 150 -10.94 4.02 -0.19
C ALA A 150 -11.53 2.62 -0.45
N VAL A 151 -10.66 1.66 -0.79
CA VAL A 151 -11.05 0.28 -1.12
C VAL A 151 -11.62 -0.46 0.09
N GLN A 152 -11.09 -0.22 1.29
CA GLN A 152 -11.61 -0.80 2.53
C GLN A 152 -13.05 -0.35 2.82
N LYS A 153 -13.39 0.89 2.47
CA LYS A 153 -14.76 1.37 2.62
C LYS A 153 -15.69 0.78 1.58
N ALA A 154 -15.24 0.71 0.33
CA ALA A 154 -15.99 0.05 -0.73
C ALA A 154 -15.03 -0.38 -1.86
N PRO A 155 -14.95 -1.69 -2.18
CA PRO A 155 -14.01 -2.20 -3.18
C PRO A 155 -14.13 -1.59 -4.57
N GLU A 156 -15.33 -1.14 -4.96
CA GLU A 156 -15.62 -0.59 -6.28
C GLU A 156 -14.90 0.73 -6.57
N TYR A 157 -14.34 1.41 -5.56
CA TYR A 157 -13.55 2.63 -5.75
C TYR A 157 -12.18 2.36 -6.36
N ILE A 158 -11.73 1.09 -6.45
CA ILE A 158 -10.51 0.73 -7.18
C ILE A 158 -10.56 1.19 -8.64
N ARG A 159 -11.76 1.30 -9.24
CA ARG A 159 -11.95 1.77 -10.63
C ARG A 159 -11.44 3.20 -10.88
N TYR A 160 -11.33 4.01 -9.83
CA TYR A 160 -10.88 5.39 -9.90
C TYR A 160 -9.40 5.56 -9.55
N ILE A 161 -8.72 4.46 -9.19
CA ILE A 161 -7.29 4.45 -8.89
C ILE A 161 -6.58 4.03 -10.17
N GLU A 162 -5.79 4.95 -10.75
CA GLU A 162 -5.08 4.69 -11.99
C GLU A 162 -4.02 3.58 -11.82
N GLU A 163 -3.25 3.65 -10.73
CA GLU A 163 -2.19 2.70 -10.40
C GLU A 163 -2.39 2.11 -8.99
N PRO A 164 -3.27 1.10 -8.82
CA PRO A 164 -3.50 0.48 -7.53
C PRO A 164 -2.32 -0.41 -7.13
N THR A 165 -1.79 -0.25 -5.91
CA THR A 165 -0.71 -1.12 -5.43
C THR A 165 -1.19 -2.58 -5.33
N LYS A 166 -0.26 -3.54 -5.36
CA LYS A 166 -0.60 -4.97 -5.24
C LYS A 166 -1.44 -5.28 -3.99
N LYS A 167 -1.18 -4.59 -2.87
CA LYS A 167 -1.95 -4.75 -1.63
C LYS A 167 -3.38 -4.24 -1.78
N VAL A 168 -3.56 -3.10 -2.46
CA VAL A 168 -4.87 -2.50 -2.75
C VAL A 168 -5.68 -3.41 -3.67
N GLN A 169 -5.04 -3.97 -4.71
CA GLN A 169 -5.67 -4.92 -5.62
C GLN A 169 -6.18 -6.17 -4.88
N HIS A 170 -5.35 -6.78 -4.03
CA HIS A 170 -5.74 -7.93 -3.21
C HIS A 170 -6.91 -7.60 -2.27
N MET A 171 -6.85 -6.45 -1.61
CA MET A 171 -7.93 -6.00 -0.71
C MET A 171 -9.26 -5.79 -1.44
N ALA A 172 -9.21 -5.23 -2.66
CA ALA A 172 -10.40 -5.02 -3.47
C ALA A 172 -11.04 -6.36 -3.87
N VAL A 173 -10.24 -7.28 -4.40
CA VAL A 173 -10.71 -8.62 -4.81
C VAL A 173 -11.24 -9.43 -3.63
N GLN A 174 -10.63 -9.32 -2.46
CA GLN A 174 -11.11 -10.00 -1.24
C GLN A 174 -12.46 -9.43 -0.76
N GLY A 175 -12.68 -8.13 -0.92
CA GLY A 175 -13.93 -7.47 -0.52
C GLY A 175 -15.08 -7.73 -1.50
N ASP A 176 -14.81 -7.65 -2.80
CA ASP A 176 -15.75 -8.01 -3.86
C ASP A 176 -14.98 -8.56 -5.07
N PRO A 177 -15.02 -9.87 -5.34
CA PRO A 177 -14.34 -10.47 -6.48
C PRO A 177 -14.76 -9.89 -7.84
N GLY A 178 -15.97 -9.32 -7.95
CA GLY A 178 -16.49 -8.73 -9.18
C GLY A 178 -15.77 -7.45 -9.63
N VAL A 179 -15.06 -6.77 -8.72
CA VAL A 179 -14.29 -5.55 -9.06
C VAL A 179 -13.00 -5.84 -9.81
N PHE A 180 -12.60 -7.11 -9.90
CA PHE A 180 -11.41 -7.55 -10.64
C PHE A 180 -11.37 -7.01 -12.07
N ARG A 181 -12.53 -6.93 -12.73
CA ARG A 181 -12.68 -6.37 -14.09
C ARG A 181 -12.23 -4.91 -14.24
N TYR A 182 -12.14 -4.16 -13.14
CA TYR A 182 -11.70 -2.76 -13.15
C TYR A 182 -10.19 -2.60 -12.95
N ILE A 183 -9.46 -3.68 -12.65
CA ILE A 183 -8.02 -3.64 -12.42
C ILE A 183 -7.31 -3.77 -13.76
N LYS A 184 -6.69 -2.69 -14.25
CA LYS A 184 -6.02 -2.65 -15.56
C LYS A 184 -4.78 -3.57 -15.66
N SER A 185 -4.06 -3.75 -14.56
CA SER A 185 -2.81 -4.52 -14.55
C SER A 185 -2.69 -5.35 -13.27
N PRO A 186 -3.51 -6.42 -13.15
CA PRO A 186 -3.51 -7.26 -11.97
C PRO A 186 -2.27 -8.15 -11.95
N SER A 187 -1.60 -8.24 -10.79
CA SER A 187 -0.49 -9.21 -10.64
C SER A 187 -0.99 -10.65 -10.68
N GLU A 188 -0.16 -11.61 -11.07
CA GLU A 188 -0.54 -13.04 -11.16
C GLU A 188 -1.18 -13.57 -9.86
N THR A 189 -0.67 -13.15 -8.70
CA THR A 189 -1.25 -13.51 -7.40
C THR A 189 -2.67 -12.96 -7.20
N VAL A 190 -2.95 -11.75 -7.69
CA VAL A 190 -4.28 -11.12 -7.65
C VAL A 190 -5.22 -11.83 -8.62
N GLN A 191 -4.75 -12.14 -9.83
CA GLN A 191 -5.52 -12.89 -10.83
C GLN A 191 -5.97 -14.24 -10.27
N LEU A 192 -5.04 -15.00 -9.68
CA LEU A 192 -5.36 -16.30 -9.08
C LEU A 192 -6.36 -16.16 -7.93
N ALA A 193 -6.17 -15.17 -7.04
CA ALA A 193 -7.10 -14.92 -5.94
C ALA A 193 -8.50 -14.54 -6.45
N ALA A 194 -8.59 -13.73 -7.51
CA ALA A 194 -9.86 -13.32 -8.10
C ALA A 194 -10.61 -14.51 -8.72
N VAL A 195 -9.89 -15.40 -9.42
CA VAL A 195 -10.47 -16.62 -10.00
C VAL A 195 -10.89 -17.61 -8.92
N GLN A 196 -10.08 -17.79 -7.87
CA GLN A 196 -10.43 -18.65 -6.74
C GLN A 196 -11.68 -18.16 -5.99
N ALA A 197 -11.84 -16.84 -5.87
CA ALA A 197 -13.00 -16.25 -5.20
C ALA A 197 -14.25 -16.27 -6.09
N ARG A 198 -14.10 -16.10 -7.41
CA ARG A 198 -15.19 -16.19 -8.39
C ARG A 198 -14.65 -16.70 -9.72
N GLY A 199 -14.92 -17.97 -10.04
CA GLY A 199 -14.35 -18.64 -11.22
C GLY A 199 -14.63 -17.93 -12.55
N GLU A 200 -15.75 -17.20 -12.66
CA GLU A 200 -16.10 -16.38 -13.84
C GLU A 200 -15.04 -15.31 -14.17
N ASN A 201 -14.24 -14.89 -13.18
CA ASN A 201 -13.19 -13.89 -13.37
C ASN A 201 -12.08 -14.36 -14.31
N ILE A 202 -12.00 -15.67 -14.60
CA ILE A 202 -11.01 -16.20 -15.56
C ILE A 202 -11.18 -15.60 -16.95
N GLY A 203 -12.41 -15.19 -17.32
CA GLY A 203 -12.68 -14.52 -18.58
C GLY A 203 -12.03 -13.13 -18.72
N TYR A 204 -11.55 -12.54 -17.62
CA TYR A 204 -10.80 -11.28 -17.64
C TYR A 204 -9.28 -11.49 -17.54
N VAL A 205 -8.80 -12.73 -17.50
CA VAL A 205 -7.37 -13.06 -17.45
C VAL A 205 -6.89 -13.38 -18.86
N SER A 206 -5.98 -12.56 -19.39
CA SER A 206 -5.29 -12.88 -20.65
C SER A 206 -4.37 -14.08 -20.45
N ALA A 207 -4.62 -15.17 -21.17
CA ALA A 207 -3.85 -16.43 -21.12
C ALA A 207 -3.75 -17.04 -19.68
N PRO A 208 -4.86 -17.57 -19.13
CA PRO A 208 -4.87 -18.12 -17.78
C PRO A 208 -4.01 -19.39 -17.68
N SER A 209 -3.15 -19.46 -16.65
CA SER A 209 -2.34 -20.66 -16.39
C SER A 209 -3.20 -21.87 -16.04
N GLU A 210 -2.69 -23.09 -16.26
CA GLU A 210 -3.40 -24.33 -15.95
C GLU A 210 -3.93 -24.35 -14.49
N ILE A 211 -3.18 -23.79 -13.55
CA ILE A 211 -3.58 -23.66 -12.14
C ILE A 211 -4.81 -22.75 -12.00
N MET A 212 -4.85 -21.62 -12.71
CA MET A 212 -6.02 -20.71 -12.71
C MET A 212 -7.21 -21.37 -13.39
N GLN A 213 -7.00 -22.07 -14.50
CA GLN A 213 -8.06 -22.80 -15.19
C GLN A 213 -8.72 -23.83 -14.28
N PHE A 214 -7.93 -24.64 -13.55
CA PHE A 214 -8.46 -25.55 -12.54
C PHE A 214 -9.21 -24.82 -11.42
N ALA A 215 -8.67 -23.71 -10.92
CA ALA A 215 -9.35 -22.92 -9.90
C ALA A 215 -10.73 -22.42 -10.37
N ALA A 216 -10.88 -22.05 -11.64
CA ALA A 216 -12.14 -21.58 -12.19
C ALA A 216 -13.21 -22.68 -12.28
N VAL A 217 -12.82 -23.89 -12.70
CA VAL A 217 -13.78 -24.97 -13.01
C VAL A 217 -14.06 -25.90 -11.82
N ARG A 218 -13.25 -25.85 -10.75
CA ARG A 218 -13.35 -26.80 -9.63
C ARG A 218 -14.69 -26.73 -8.89
N GLU A 219 -15.16 -25.52 -8.59
CA GLU A 219 -16.45 -25.31 -7.90
C GLU A 219 -17.63 -25.30 -8.88
N ASN A 220 -17.42 -24.80 -10.10
CA ASN A 220 -18.43 -24.78 -11.15
C ASN A 220 -17.79 -25.13 -12.50
N PRO A 221 -17.90 -26.40 -12.94
CA PRO A 221 -17.34 -26.85 -14.22
C PRO A 221 -17.84 -26.04 -15.42
N GLY A 222 -19.03 -25.46 -15.34
CA GLY A 222 -19.60 -24.60 -16.38
C GLY A 222 -18.80 -23.33 -16.68
N ASN A 223 -17.89 -22.93 -15.78
CA ASN A 223 -16.97 -21.81 -16.02
C ASN A 223 -15.97 -22.08 -17.15
N VAL A 224 -15.83 -23.33 -17.62
CA VAL A 224 -15.00 -23.68 -18.78
C VAL A 224 -15.37 -22.86 -20.02
N ARG A 225 -16.62 -22.40 -20.13
CA ARG A 225 -17.10 -21.52 -21.22
C ARG A 225 -16.38 -20.18 -21.31
N PHE A 226 -15.75 -19.74 -20.22
CA PHE A 226 -15.00 -18.48 -20.13
C PHE A 226 -13.51 -18.66 -20.43
N ILE A 227 -13.07 -19.89 -20.70
CA ILE A 227 -11.68 -20.21 -21.01
C ILE A 227 -11.57 -20.43 -22.52
N GLU A 228 -10.78 -19.59 -23.19
CA GLU A 228 -10.59 -19.68 -24.64
C GLU A 228 -9.88 -20.97 -25.04
N GLU A 229 -8.74 -21.24 -24.39
CA GLU A 229 -7.91 -22.41 -24.63
C GLU A 229 -7.75 -23.23 -23.33
N PRO A 230 -8.75 -24.08 -22.98
CA PRO A 230 -8.64 -24.93 -21.80
C PRO A 230 -7.58 -26.01 -22.02
N ALA A 231 -6.66 -26.17 -21.07
CA ALA A 231 -5.64 -27.22 -21.11
C ALA A 231 -6.29 -28.61 -21.12
N GLU A 232 -5.71 -29.59 -21.82
CA GLU A 232 -6.30 -30.94 -21.97
C GLU A 232 -6.70 -31.56 -20.62
N LYS A 233 -5.87 -31.40 -19.59
CA LYS A 233 -6.18 -31.93 -18.23
C LYS A 233 -7.41 -31.27 -17.61
N VAL A 234 -7.64 -29.98 -17.86
CA VAL A 234 -8.82 -29.24 -17.41
C VAL A 234 -10.05 -29.71 -18.18
N GLN A 235 -9.92 -29.90 -19.50
CA GLN A 235 -10.99 -30.44 -20.34
C GLN A 235 -11.43 -31.83 -19.86
N LEU A 236 -10.47 -32.73 -19.58
CA LEU A 236 -10.73 -34.07 -19.04
C LEU A 236 -11.40 -34.01 -17.66
N PHE A 237 -10.95 -33.12 -16.78
CA PHE A 237 -11.58 -32.93 -15.48
C PHE A 237 -13.04 -32.50 -15.62
N VAL A 238 -13.34 -31.52 -16.46
CA VAL A 238 -14.72 -31.06 -16.71
C VAL A 238 -15.57 -32.19 -17.31
N LEU A 239 -15.03 -32.94 -18.27
CA LEU A 239 -15.70 -34.07 -18.90
C LEU A 239 -16.17 -35.11 -17.87
N HIS A 240 -15.29 -35.49 -16.93
CA HIS A 240 -15.61 -36.48 -15.90
C HIS A 240 -16.50 -35.92 -14.77
N THR A 241 -16.55 -34.61 -14.59
CA THR A 241 -17.28 -33.98 -13.47
C THR A 241 -18.70 -33.61 -13.84
N ASP A 242 -18.92 -33.01 -15.02
CA ASP A 242 -20.25 -32.56 -15.46
C ASP A 242 -20.41 -32.67 -16.98
N LYS A 243 -21.29 -33.59 -17.39
CA LYS A 243 -21.64 -33.83 -18.81
C LYS A 243 -22.15 -32.57 -19.52
N LYS A 244 -22.95 -31.73 -18.85
CA LYS A 244 -23.48 -30.50 -19.46
C LYS A 244 -22.38 -29.46 -19.63
N ALA A 245 -21.51 -29.31 -18.64
CA ALA A 245 -20.36 -28.42 -18.74
C ALA A 245 -19.36 -28.89 -19.82
N ALA A 246 -19.20 -30.19 -20.02
CA ALA A 246 -18.34 -30.75 -21.07
C ALA A 246 -18.73 -30.28 -22.48
N GLN A 247 -20.02 -30.04 -22.73
CA GLN A 247 -20.51 -29.50 -23.99
C GLN A 247 -20.10 -28.04 -24.22
N LEU A 248 -19.67 -27.33 -23.17
CA LEU A 248 -19.23 -25.94 -23.23
C LEU A 248 -17.72 -25.79 -23.48
N ILE A 249 -16.99 -26.92 -23.61
CA ILE A 249 -15.54 -26.90 -23.86
C ILE A 249 -15.28 -26.34 -25.26
N ARG A 250 -14.52 -25.24 -25.33
CA ARG A 250 -13.98 -24.71 -26.58
C ARG A 250 -12.80 -25.57 -27.03
N HIS A 251 -12.75 -25.88 -28.34
CA HIS A 251 -11.68 -26.67 -28.97
C HIS A 251 -11.28 -27.96 -28.19
N PRO A 252 -12.21 -28.93 -28.01
CA PRO A 252 -11.93 -30.17 -27.27
C PRO A 252 -10.80 -30.97 -27.94
N SER A 253 -9.86 -31.49 -27.16
CA SER A 253 -8.76 -32.32 -27.68
C SER A 253 -9.28 -33.66 -28.21
N GLU A 254 -8.54 -34.27 -29.15
CA GLU A 254 -8.92 -35.57 -29.72
C GLU A 254 -9.12 -36.66 -28.65
N LYS A 255 -8.33 -36.60 -27.57
CA LYS A 255 -8.48 -37.51 -26.44
C LYS A 255 -9.80 -37.29 -25.70
N VAL A 256 -10.17 -36.03 -25.46
CA VAL A 256 -11.42 -35.64 -24.80
C VAL A 256 -12.62 -36.04 -25.67
N LYS A 257 -12.55 -35.85 -26.99
CA LYS A 257 -13.61 -36.26 -27.93
C LYS A 257 -13.87 -37.77 -27.87
N ARG A 258 -12.82 -38.59 -27.96
CA ARG A 258 -12.95 -40.06 -27.87
C ARG A 258 -13.56 -40.51 -26.55
N GLN A 259 -13.09 -39.96 -25.43
CA GLN A 259 -13.63 -40.34 -24.12
C GLN A 259 -15.07 -39.86 -23.91
N ALA A 260 -15.46 -38.72 -24.48
CA ALA A 260 -16.84 -38.27 -24.41
C ALA A 260 -17.80 -39.19 -25.21
N GLU A 261 -17.35 -39.67 -26.37
CA GLU A 261 -18.11 -40.66 -27.17
C GLU A 261 -18.20 -42.00 -26.44
N GLU A 262 -17.11 -42.47 -25.84
CA GLU A 262 -17.08 -43.71 -25.03
C GLU A 262 -17.99 -43.64 -23.79
N MET A 263 -17.90 -42.56 -23.01
CA MET A 263 -18.63 -42.45 -21.75
C MET A 263 -20.10 -42.06 -21.91
N TYR A 264 -20.41 -41.23 -22.92
CA TYR A 264 -21.72 -40.59 -23.03
C TYR A 264 -22.41 -40.83 -24.37
N GLY A 265 -21.75 -41.44 -25.35
CA GLY A 265 -22.27 -41.57 -26.71
C GLY A 265 -22.44 -40.23 -27.43
N VAL A 266 -21.76 -39.17 -26.96
CA VAL A 266 -21.90 -37.80 -27.48
C VAL A 266 -20.63 -37.41 -28.23
N LYS A 267 -20.78 -36.96 -29.48
CA LYS A 267 -19.70 -36.31 -30.22
C LYS A 267 -19.56 -34.87 -29.75
N LEU A 268 -18.43 -34.55 -29.13
CA LEU A 268 -18.07 -33.16 -28.82
C LEU A 268 -17.50 -32.49 -30.07
N GLU A 269 -18.39 -31.92 -30.87
CA GLU A 269 -18.02 -30.89 -31.84
C GLU A 269 -17.81 -29.62 -31.03
N GLY A 270 -16.59 -29.07 -31.00
CA GLY A 270 -16.28 -27.88 -30.22
C GLY A 270 -17.27 -26.75 -30.53
N VAL A 271 -17.53 -25.86 -29.56
CA VAL A 271 -18.42 -24.71 -29.76
C VAL A 271 -17.91 -23.90 -30.95
N ALA A 272 -18.52 -24.10 -32.13
CA ALA A 272 -18.20 -23.36 -33.33
C ALA A 272 -18.49 -21.88 -33.08
N GLU A 273 -17.59 -21.00 -33.52
CA GLU A 273 -17.76 -19.55 -33.43
C GLU A 273 -19.16 -19.15 -33.90
N ILE A 274 -20.05 -18.83 -32.98
CA ILE A 274 -21.26 -18.08 -33.30
C ILE A 274 -20.79 -16.66 -33.60
N LYS A 275 -20.43 -16.44 -34.87
CA LYS A 275 -20.50 -15.11 -35.47
C LYS A 275 -21.97 -14.74 -35.54
N ASN A 276 -22.41 -13.82 -34.67
CA ASN A 276 -22.96 -12.53 -35.09
C ASN A 276 -23.71 -11.76 -34.00
N GLU A 277 -23.49 -10.44 -34.04
CA GLU A 277 -24.46 -9.35 -33.81
C GLU A 277 -24.90 -9.07 -32.37
N THR A 278 -24.16 -8.21 -31.68
CA THR A 278 -24.64 -6.83 -31.42
C THR A 278 -23.44 -5.92 -31.18
N GLU A 279 -23.49 -4.77 -31.83
CA GLU A 279 -22.44 -3.76 -31.91
C GLU A 279 -22.11 -3.16 -30.54
N THR A 280 -20.90 -3.44 -30.06
CA THR A 280 -20.21 -2.54 -29.14
C THR A 280 -19.45 -1.52 -29.97
N GLU A 281 -19.90 -0.25 -29.90
CA GLU A 281 -19.03 0.88 -30.12
C GLU A 281 -17.90 0.85 -29.10
N ALA A 282 -16.73 0.37 -29.54
CA ALA A 282 -15.46 0.68 -28.90
C ALA A 282 -14.42 0.89 -30.01
N GLY A 283 -14.11 2.16 -30.24
CA GLY A 283 -13.10 2.60 -31.18
C GLY A 283 -11.74 1.99 -30.87
N THR A 284 -11.21 1.32 -31.89
CA THR A 284 -9.86 1.47 -32.44
C THR A 284 -8.69 1.70 -31.47
N ALA A 285 -7.84 0.69 -31.35
CA ALA A 285 -6.39 0.86 -31.42
C ALA A 285 -5.75 -0.41 -32.01
N THR A 286 -5.49 -0.38 -33.32
CA THR A 286 -4.68 -1.33 -34.07
C THR A 286 -3.21 -1.29 -33.63
N SER A 287 -2.61 -2.43 -33.30
CA SER A 287 -1.17 -2.65 -33.40
C SER A 287 -0.88 -3.34 -34.74
N LYS A 288 0.00 -2.75 -35.56
CA LYS A 288 0.54 -3.37 -36.79
C LYS A 288 1.71 -4.28 -36.44
N ASP A 289 1.71 -5.45 -37.09
CA ASP A 289 2.81 -6.40 -37.22
C ASP A 289 4.08 -5.77 -37.82
N LYS A 290 5.25 -6.38 -37.51
CA LYS A 290 6.05 -7.15 -38.49
C LYS A 290 7.36 -7.67 -37.91
N ASP A 291 7.52 -8.99 -38.04
CA ASP A 291 8.67 -9.78 -38.54
C ASP A 291 10.10 -9.29 -38.32
N ASN A 292 10.98 -10.16 -37.80
CA ASN A 292 12.00 -10.80 -38.64
C ASN A 292 12.66 -12.03 -37.98
N ALA A 293 12.99 -13.02 -38.81
CA ALA A 293 13.79 -14.20 -38.50
C ALA A 293 15.31 -13.91 -38.63
N ASP A 294 16.15 -14.56 -37.83
CA ASP A 294 17.03 -15.66 -38.27
C ASP A 294 18.17 -15.99 -37.29
N ALA A 295 18.37 -17.31 -37.15
CA ALA A 295 19.58 -18.12 -36.88
C ALA A 295 20.67 -17.65 -35.88
N ASN A 296 20.95 -18.51 -34.87
CA ASN A 296 22.23 -19.24 -34.82
C ASN A 296 22.18 -20.46 -33.87
N GLU A 297 22.91 -21.50 -34.25
CA GLU A 297 22.99 -22.82 -33.63
C GLU A 297 23.90 -22.92 -32.38
N ASN A 298 23.58 -23.94 -31.57
CA ASN A 298 24.45 -24.79 -30.75
C ASN A 298 25.25 -24.21 -29.56
N ALA A 299 24.81 -24.59 -28.35
CA ALA A 299 25.65 -25.29 -27.38
C ALA A 299 24.80 -26.02 -26.32
N SER A 300 24.93 -27.34 -26.29
CA SER A 300 24.38 -28.24 -25.29
C SER A 300 24.99 -28.03 -23.90
N ALA A 301 24.17 -27.98 -22.86
CA ALA A 301 24.53 -28.43 -21.51
C ALA A 301 23.27 -28.72 -20.69
N GLY A 302 22.96 -30.00 -20.50
CA GLY A 302 21.86 -30.44 -19.66
C GLY A 302 22.04 -30.03 -18.20
N LYS A 303 20.96 -29.61 -17.55
CA LYS A 303 20.89 -29.50 -16.09
C LYS A 303 19.63 -30.18 -15.56
N LYS A 304 19.87 -31.38 -15.05
CA LYS A 304 18.95 -32.23 -14.28
C LYS A 304 18.24 -31.42 -13.19
N SER A 305 16.95 -31.67 -13.08
CA SER A 305 16.09 -31.49 -11.91
C SER A 305 16.82 -31.82 -10.60
N ARG A 306 16.84 -30.86 -9.66
CA ARG A 306 17.36 -31.08 -8.31
C ARG A 306 16.18 -31.32 -7.38
N GLU A 307 15.92 -32.59 -7.07
CA GLU A 307 15.04 -33.03 -6.00
C GLU A 307 15.43 -32.38 -4.67
N THR A 308 14.44 -31.87 -3.94
CA THR A 308 14.58 -31.39 -2.56
C THR A 308 14.80 -32.56 -1.60
N GLN A 309 16.07 -32.87 -1.30
CA GLN A 309 16.44 -33.75 -0.18
C GLN A 309 16.31 -33.03 1.17
N LYS A 310 15.76 -33.74 2.17
CA LYS A 310 15.65 -33.33 3.58
C LYS A 310 17.05 -33.19 4.22
N PRO A 311 17.35 -32.12 4.99
CA PRO A 311 18.69 -31.91 5.54
C PRO A 311 19.08 -32.98 6.59
N SER A 312 20.35 -33.41 6.56
CA SER A 312 20.87 -34.44 7.46
C SER A 312 20.90 -33.99 8.93
N ALA A 313 20.77 -34.92 9.88
CA ALA A 313 20.77 -34.62 11.32
C ALA A 313 22.06 -33.93 11.81
N LYS A 314 23.21 -34.23 11.19
CA LYS A 314 24.50 -33.56 11.49
C LYS A 314 24.49 -32.08 11.08
N THR A 315 23.87 -31.75 9.94
CA THR A 315 23.74 -30.38 9.43
C THR A 315 22.85 -29.52 10.35
N VAL A 316 21.75 -30.10 10.85
CA VAL A 316 20.84 -29.41 11.77
C VAL A 316 21.52 -29.10 13.10
N LYS A 317 22.34 -30.03 13.63
CA LYS A 317 23.08 -29.83 14.89
C LYS A 317 24.13 -28.72 14.79
N ALA A 318 24.90 -28.68 13.71
CA ALA A 318 25.87 -27.62 13.46
C ALA A 318 25.18 -26.25 13.28
N ALA A 319 24.03 -26.21 12.61
CA ALA A 319 23.24 -25.00 12.46
C ALA A 319 22.68 -24.48 13.80
N THR A 320 22.28 -25.38 14.72
CA THR A 320 21.80 -24.97 16.05
C THR A 320 22.89 -24.37 16.92
N GLU A 321 24.08 -25.00 16.95
CA GLU A 321 25.22 -24.48 17.71
C GLU A 321 25.68 -23.11 17.17
N LYS A 322 25.68 -22.95 15.84
CA LYS A 322 25.99 -21.68 15.19
C LYS A 322 25.01 -20.56 15.58
N LEU A 323 23.70 -20.82 15.53
CA LEU A 323 22.69 -19.82 15.89
C LEU A 323 22.78 -19.43 17.37
N ASP A 324 22.97 -20.40 18.28
CA ASP A 324 23.12 -20.12 19.70
C ASP A 324 24.37 -19.27 20.00
N GLY A 325 25.45 -19.45 19.22
CA GLY A 325 26.64 -18.59 19.27
C GLY A 325 26.35 -17.16 18.78
N GLU A 326 25.72 -17.01 17.61
CA GLU A 326 25.37 -15.71 17.04
C GLU A 326 24.43 -14.90 17.97
N ILE A 327 23.45 -15.54 18.60
CA ILE A 327 22.56 -14.88 19.57
C ILE A 327 23.36 -14.33 20.77
N LYS A 328 24.35 -15.07 21.27
CA LYS A 328 25.21 -14.61 22.37
C LYS A 328 26.05 -13.41 21.97
N ASP A 329 26.65 -13.45 20.79
CA ASP A 329 27.49 -12.36 20.28
C ASP A 329 26.67 -11.07 20.07
N ILE A 330 25.48 -11.21 19.48
CA ILE A 330 24.53 -10.10 19.29
C ILE A 330 24.11 -9.47 20.62
N ASN A 331 23.83 -10.30 21.63
CA ASN A 331 23.48 -9.80 22.97
C ASN A 331 24.67 -9.10 23.64
N MET A 332 25.88 -9.63 23.50
CA MET A 332 27.10 -9.03 24.03
C MET A 332 27.40 -7.66 23.37
N GLU A 333 27.22 -7.56 22.06
CA GLU A 333 27.35 -6.29 21.31
C GLU A 333 26.33 -5.26 21.77
N TYR A 334 25.07 -5.68 21.93
CA TYR A 334 24.01 -4.81 22.46
C TYR A 334 24.31 -4.33 23.88
N ASP A 335 24.75 -5.21 24.79
CA ASP A 335 25.09 -4.85 26.16
C ASP A 335 26.30 -3.92 26.24
N LYS A 336 27.26 -4.05 25.31
CA LYS A 336 28.34 -3.09 25.15
C LYS A 336 27.81 -1.72 24.70
N ALA A 337 26.98 -1.67 23.66
CA ALA A 337 26.37 -0.44 23.18
C ALA A 337 25.50 0.26 24.25
N VAL A 338 24.75 -0.49 25.04
CA VAL A 338 23.95 0.06 26.15
C VAL A 338 24.84 0.69 27.23
N ARG A 339 25.98 0.07 27.56
CA ARG A 339 26.95 0.64 28.51
C ARG A 339 27.53 1.96 27.99
N GLU A 340 27.91 2.02 26.71
CA GLU A 340 28.42 3.23 26.07
C GLU A 340 27.36 4.34 26.00
N ILE A 341 26.11 3.99 25.70
CA ILE A 341 24.99 4.95 25.67
C ILE A 341 24.73 5.52 27.07
N ARG A 342 24.81 4.70 28.12
CA ARG A 342 24.58 5.15 29.52
C ARG A 342 25.59 6.17 30.00
N GLN A 343 26.79 6.21 29.43
CA GLN A 343 27.84 7.18 29.76
C GLN A 343 27.62 8.56 29.11
N LYS A 344 26.62 8.71 28.22
CA LYS A 344 26.29 10.00 27.59
C LYS A 344 25.50 10.90 28.55
N GLU A 345 25.83 12.18 28.61
CA GLU A 345 25.22 13.14 29.55
C GLU A 345 23.76 13.47 29.20
N ASP A 346 23.45 13.70 27.92
CA ASP A 346 22.11 14.11 27.47
C ASP A 346 21.08 12.98 27.54
N ALA A 347 19.96 13.23 28.23
CA ALA A 347 18.87 12.27 28.42
C ALA A 347 18.07 12.00 27.13
N GLY A 348 17.87 13.03 26.29
CA GLY A 348 17.13 12.91 25.03
C GLY A 348 17.86 12.04 24.01
N SER A 349 19.16 12.31 23.84
CA SER A 349 20.08 11.53 23.01
C SER A 349 20.20 10.08 23.49
N ARG A 350 20.24 9.84 24.81
CA ARG A 350 20.24 8.48 25.39
C ARG A 350 19.01 7.67 25.01
N GLN A 351 17.81 8.24 25.14
CA GLN A 351 16.58 7.49 24.83
C GLN A 351 16.49 7.13 23.34
N SER A 352 16.85 8.06 22.45
CA SER A 352 16.90 7.80 21.01
C SER A 352 17.95 6.74 20.65
N ALA A 353 19.14 6.84 21.23
CA ALA A 353 20.23 5.88 21.00
C ALA A 353 19.88 4.47 21.51
N LEU A 354 19.21 4.34 22.67
CA LEU A 354 18.73 3.05 23.17
C LEU A 354 17.69 2.41 22.24
N ARG A 355 16.77 3.21 21.68
CA ARG A 355 15.81 2.72 20.68
C ARG A 355 16.52 2.25 19.40
N SER A 356 17.52 3.00 18.94
CA SER A 356 18.33 2.64 17.76
C SER A 356 19.13 1.35 17.99
N ALA A 357 19.78 1.22 19.15
CA ALA A 357 20.52 0.00 19.53
C ALA A 357 19.59 -1.23 19.61
N GLY A 358 18.39 -1.06 20.18
CA GLY A 358 17.38 -2.13 20.22
C GLY A 358 16.92 -2.56 18.83
N ALA A 359 16.66 -1.60 17.94
CA ALA A 359 16.30 -1.88 16.55
C ALA A 359 17.44 -2.57 15.78
N ASN A 360 18.70 -2.21 16.04
CA ASN A 360 19.85 -2.87 15.43
C ASN A 360 19.99 -4.33 15.89
N ARG A 361 19.84 -4.58 17.19
CA ARG A 361 19.82 -5.95 17.75
C ARG A 361 18.75 -6.80 17.09
N ASP A 362 17.53 -6.26 16.92
CA ASP A 362 16.42 -6.99 16.32
C ASP A 362 16.68 -7.32 14.82
N ARG A 363 17.33 -6.42 14.06
CA ARG A 363 17.76 -6.71 12.68
C ARG A 363 18.83 -7.80 12.62
N GLN A 364 19.81 -7.76 13.52
CA GLN A 364 20.85 -8.78 13.60
C GLN A 364 20.26 -10.15 13.95
N LEU A 365 19.35 -10.21 14.93
CA LEU A 365 18.62 -11.44 15.29
C LEU A 365 17.77 -11.95 14.11
N ALA A 366 17.05 -11.07 13.41
CA ALA A 366 16.25 -11.47 12.24
C ALA A 366 17.12 -12.11 11.14
N LYS A 367 18.31 -11.55 10.90
CA LYS A 367 19.28 -12.07 9.93
C LYS A 367 19.83 -13.43 10.35
N ALA A 368 20.28 -13.57 11.60
CA ALA A 368 20.83 -14.82 12.16
C ALA A 368 19.81 -15.96 12.10
N VAL A 369 18.58 -15.72 12.58
CA VAL A 369 17.53 -16.74 12.58
C VAL A 369 17.01 -17.00 11.15
N GLY A 370 17.04 -16.00 10.26
CA GLY A 370 16.78 -16.17 8.83
C GLY A 370 17.74 -17.18 8.19
N GLN A 371 19.05 -17.01 8.37
CA GLN A 371 20.08 -17.94 7.88
C GLN A 371 19.97 -19.34 8.50
N PHE A 372 19.60 -19.40 9.79
CA PHE A 372 19.29 -20.67 10.45
C PHE A 372 18.07 -21.36 9.83
N SER A 373 17.03 -20.61 9.48
CA SER A 373 15.83 -21.18 8.86
C SER A 373 16.12 -21.83 7.50
N GLU A 374 16.97 -21.20 6.69
CA GLU A 374 17.38 -21.68 5.38
C GLU A 374 18.25 -22.95 5.46
N SER A 375 19.02 -23.09 6.53
CA SER A 375 19.91 -24.25 6.76
C SER A 375 19.24 -25.41 7.51
N SER A 376 18.21 -25.13 8.33
CA SER A 376 17.59 -26.09 9.25
C SER A 376 16.22 -26.61 8.81
N THR A 377 15.50 -25.91 7.91
CA THR A 377 14.15 -26.29 7.49
C THR A 377 14.11 -26.66 5.99
N SER A 378 13.67 -27.89 5.68
CA SER A 378 13.45 -28.29 4.29
C SER A 378 12.26 -27.53 3.71
N GLY A 379 12.54 -26.47 2.94
CA GLY A 379 11.63 -25.97 1.91
C GLY A 379 10.54 -24.96 2.31
N LYS A 380 10.51 -24.42 3.54
CA LYS A 380 9.58 -23.32 3.89
C LYS A 380 10.28 -21.96 3.72
N LYS A 381 10.36 -21.47 2.47
CA LYS A 381 10.80 -20.10 2.18
C LYS A 381 9.65 -19.11 2.44
N GLY A 382 9.93 -18.00 3.11
CA GLY A 382 8.98 -16.89 3.29
C GLY A 382 8.71 -16.44 4.73
N TYR A 383 9.61 -16.68 5.69
CA TYR A 383 9.49 -16.11 7.03
C TYR A 383 9.99 -14.66 7.05
N ASP A 384 9.10 -13.72 7.38
CA ASP A 384 9.49 -12.35 7.72
C ASP A 384 9.94 -12.30 9.18
N MET A 385 11.23 -12.58 9.40
CA MET A 385 11.79 -12.72 10.73
C MET A 385 11.74 -11.42 11.54
N GLU A 386 11.80 -10.25 10.89
CA GLU A 386 11.66 -8.97 11.59
C GLU A 386 10.26 -8.78 12.16
N ASN A 387 9.23 -9.12 11.39
CA ASN A 387 7.86 -9.03 11.86
C ASN A 387 7.53 -10.12 12.90
N ILE A 388 8.06 -11.34 12.74
CA ILE A 388 7.91 -12.41 13.72
C ILE A 388 8.56 -12.01 15.07
N ILE A 389 9.76 -11.43 15.06
CA ILE A 389 10.41 -10.94 16.29
C ILE A 389 9.58 -9.84 16.95
N LYS A 390 9.06 -8.88 16.18
CA LYS A 390 8.18 -7.82 16.71
C LYS A 390 6.92 -8.39 17.36
N ASP A 391 6.28 -9.37 16.73
CA ASP A 391 5.06 -9.98 17.26
C ASP A 391 5.33 -10.84 18.49
N LEU A 392 6.45 -11.58 18.53
CA LEU A 392 6.90 -12.29 19.73
C LEU A 392 7.15 -11.32 20.90
N ARG A 393 7.80 -10.18 20.65
CA ARG A 393 8.02 -9.15 21.68
C ARG A 393 6.72 -8.53 22.18
N LYS A 394 5.72 -8.30 21.31
CA LYS A 394 4.39 -7.83 21.72
C LYS A 394 3.68 -8.82 22.64
N GLU A 395 3.86 -10.12 22.40
CA GLU A 395 3.35 -11.20 23.25
C GLU A 395 4.22 -11.47 24.50
N GLY A 396 5.24 -10.64 24.75
CA GLY A 396 6.06 -10.67 25.96
C GLY A 396 7.22 -11.68 25.93
N VAL A 397 7.52 -12.27 24.77
CA VAL A 397 8.63 -13.21 24.63
C VAL A 397 9.97 -12.46 24.59
N LYS A 398 10.91 -12.88 25.43
CA LYS A 398 12.29 -12.40 25.41
C LYS A 398 13.08 -13.14 24.34
N VAL A 399 12.94 -12.66 23.11
CA VAL A 399 13.51 -13.24 21.90
C VAL A 399 15.04 -13.44 22.01
N GLU A 400 15.72 -12.55 22.74
CA GLU A 400 17.16 -12.63 23.05
C GLU A 400 17.58 -13.86 23.87
N ASN A 401 16.63 -14.50 24.57
CA ASN A 401 16.88 -15.65 25.44
C ASN A 401 16.43 -16.96 24.80
N MET A 402 15.86 -16.91 23.58
CA MET A 402 15.37 -18.10 22.89
C MET A 402 16.52 -18.94 22.35
N GLN A 403 16.47 -20.25 22.59
CA GLN A 403 17.45 -21.19 22.04
C GLN A 403 17.14 -21.54 20.59
N ALA A 404 18.15 -21.96 19.83
CA ALA A 404 17.99 -22.42 18.44
C ALA A 404 16.99 -23.58 18.31
N THR A 405 16.84 -24.40 19.34
CA THR A 405 15.86 -25.50 19.42
C THR A 405 14.41 -24.97 19.48
N GLU A 406 14.18 -23.89 20.23
CA GLU A 406 12.88 -23.23 20.35
C GLU A 406 12.52 -22.50 19.05
N TRP A 407 13.49 -21.82 18.44
CA TRP A 407 13.36 -21.25 17.10
C TRP A 407 13.02 -22.32 16.06
N ASN A 408 13.71 -23.46 16.07
CA ASN A 408 13.44 -24.56 15.15
C ASN A 408 12.04 -25.16 15.37
N ALA A 409 11.61 -25.28 16.63
CA ALA A 409 10.25 -25.73 16.96
C ALA A 409 9.21 -24.75 16.40
N LEU A 410 9.38 -23.45 16.64
CA LEU A 410 8.50 -22.40 16.15
C LEU A 410 8.41 -22.38 14.63
N LEU A 411 9.55 -22.43 13.93
CA LEU A 411 9.64 -22.45 12.46
C LEU A 411 9.09 -23.75 11.85
N LYS A 412 9.03 -24.84 12.62
CA LYS A 412 8.33 -26.07 12.20
C LYS A 412 6.82 -26.00 12.44
N GLY A 413 6.31 -24.92 13.02
CA GLY A 413 4.90 -24.72 13.37
C GLY A 413 4.49 -25.35 14.69
N LYS A 414 5.46 -25.75 15.54
CA LYS A 414 5.18 -26.22 16.89
C LYS A 414 4.96 -25.03 17.82
N SER A 415 4.13 -25.24 18.83
CA SER A 415 3.87 -24.22 19.84
C SER A 415 5.06 -24.02 20.78
N ILE A 416 5.40 -22.78 21.08
CA ILE A 416 6.32 -22.39 22.16
C ILE A 416 5.53 -21.72 23.28
N SER A 417 6.02 -21.78 24.52
CA SER A 417 5.40 -21.06 25.63
C SER A 417 5.81 -19.59 25.61
N SER A 418 4.88 -18.66 25.88
CA SER A 418 5.21 -17.24 26.11
C SER A 418 6.16 -17.01 27.30
N SER A 419 6.37 -18.02 28.14
CA SER A 419 7.35 -18.01 29.24
C SER A 419 8.77 -18.46 28.84
N ALA A 420 8.96 -18.93 27.60
CA ALA A 420 10.27 -19.34 27.10
C ALA A 420 11.21 -18.13 27.12
N GLY A 421 12.27 -18.20 27.94
CA GLY A 421 13.24 -17.11 28.15
C GLY A 421 13.09 -16.33 29.47
N SER A 422 12.16 -16.68 30.36
CA SER A 422 12.10 -16.10 31.72
C SER A 422 12.87 -16.94 32.74
N THR A 423 14.04 -16.47 33.18
CA THR A 423 14.78 -17.04 34.33
C THR A 423 14.21 -16.60 35.68
N THR A 424 13.14 -15.79 35.73
CA THR A 424 12.53 -15.33 36.98
C THR A 424 11.13 -15.91 37.17
N ARG A 425 10.98 -16.78 38.18
CA ARG A 425 9.73 -17.46 38.62
C ARG A 425 8.61 -16.52 39.11
N LYS A 426 8.66 -15.21 38.86
CA LYS A 426 7.78 -14.21 39.53
C LYS A 426 6.85 -13.41 38.61
N ALA A 427 6.59 -13.89 37.39
CA ALA A 427 5.49 -13.38 36.56
C ALA A 427 4.70 -14.55 35.95
N ALA A 428 3.89 -15.22 36.78
CA ALA A 428 2.91 -16.20 36.33
C ALA A 428 1.66 -15.51 35.78
N THR A 429 1.82 -14.69 34.75
CA THR A 429 0.71 -14.23 33.90
C THR A 429 0.56 -15.24 32.78
N LYS A 430 -0.45 -16.13 32.92
CA LYS A 430 -0.96 -17.11 31.93
C LYS A 430 -0.01 -17.40 30.75
N SER A 431 0.83 -18.43 30.88
CA SER A 431 1.63 -18.96 29.78
C SER A 431 0.73 -19.30 28.59
N ARG A 432 0.81 -18.52 27.51
CA ARG A 432 0.08 -18.78 26.26
C ARG A 432 0.98 -19.58 25.34
N ALA A 433 0.42 -20.63 24.74
CA ALA A 433 1.10 -21.36 23.69
C ALA A 433 1.02 -20.54 22.39
N LEU A 434 2.16 -20.19 21.81
CA LEU A 434 2.30 -19.38 20.61
C LEU A 434 2.79 -20.26 19.46
N MET A 435 2.18 -20.18 18.28
CA MET A 435 2.60 -20.94 17.11
C MET A 435 2.62 -20.05 15.86
N LEU A 436 3.47 -20.36 14.89
CA LEU A 436 3.41 -19.72 13.58
C LEU A 436 2.31 -20.39 12.73
N SER A 437 1.31 -19.60 12.35
CA SER A 437 0.29 -19.99 11.39
C SER A 437 0.61 -19.40 10.02
N LYS A 438 0.49 -20.22 8.97
CA LYS A 438 0.62 -19.75 7.58
C LYS A 438 -0.61 -18.91 7.24
N THR A 439 -0.40 -17.69 6.78
CA THR A 439 -1.42 -16.79 6.24
C THR A 439 -1.11 -16.49 4.77
N PRO A 440 -2.05 -15.91 4.01
CA PRO A 440 -1.80 -15.50 2.63
C PRO A 440 -0.64 -14.50 2.47
N VAL A 441 -0.27 -13.77 3.54
CA VAL A 441 0.79 -12.75 3.56
C VAL A 441 2.13 -13.29 4.10
N GLY A 442 2.19 -14.58 4.47
CA GLY A 442 3.39 -15.20 5.01
C GLY A 442 3.09 -16.02 6.27
N TYR A 443 3.81 -15.74 7.35
CA TYR A 443 3.61 -16.40 8.64
C TYR A 443 3.30 -15.36 9.71
N THR A 444 2.26 -15.61 10.50
CA THR A 444 1.89 -14.76 11.64
C THR A 444 1.87 -15.58 12.93
N LEU A 445 2.13 -14.92 14.04
CA LEU A 445 2.06 -15.53 15.36
C LEU A 445 0.60 -15.65 15.81
N LYS A 446 0.17 -16.84 16.23
CA LYS A 446 -1.16 -17.11 16.78
C LYS A 446 -1.06 -17.69 18.19
N ALA A 447 -1.81 -17.13 19.13
CA ALA A 447 -2.00 -17.72 20.44
C ALA A 447 -3.01 -18.86 20.38
N ILE A 448 -2.63 -20.05 20.87
CA ILE A 448 -3.53 -21.19 21.06
C ILE A 448 -4.21 -20.97 22.40
N GLY A 449 -5.53 -20.75 22.38
CA GLY A 449 -6.34 -20.80 23.59
C GLY A 449 -6.32 -22.22 24.14
N THR A 450 -6.00 -22.39 25.42
CA THR A 450 -6.20 -23.66 26.13
C THR A 450 -7.70 -23.96 26.12
N THR A 451 -8.16 -24.77 25.17
CA THR A 451 -9.51 -25.34 25.20
C THR A 451 -9.63 -26.23 26.42
N ASN A 452 -10.60 -25.93 27.27
CA ASN A 452 -11.06 -26.75 28.38
C ASN A 452 -11.12 -28.22 27.95
N ARG A 453 -10.45 -29.07 28.72
CA ARG A 453 -10.56 -30.52 28.68
C ARG A 453 -11.88 -30.92 29.35
N MET A 454 -13.03 -30.58 28.77
CA MET A 454 -14.35 -31.02 29.23
C MET A 454 -15.34 -31.05 28.07
N SER A 455 -15.43 -32.18 27.37
CA SER A 455 -16.65 -32.65 26.67
C SER A 455 -16.33 -33.91 25.85
N ARG A 456 -16.00 -35.01 26.53
CA ARG A 456 -16.20 -36.39 26.04
C ARG A 456 -16.42 -37.29 27.24
N GLN A 457 -17.56 -37.12 27.91
CA GLN A 457 -18.17 -38.12 28.80
C GLN A 457 -19.60 -37.64 29.13
N ALA A 458 -20.52 -37.77 28.18
CA ALA A 458 -21.95 -37.60 28.42
C ALA A 458 -22.72 -38.21 27.23
N SER A 459 -22.63 -39.52 27.08
CA SER A 459 -23.52 -40.38 26.27
C SER A 459 -23.21 -41.83 26.64
N ALA A 460 -23.50 -42.18 27.89
CA ALA A 460 -23.59 -43.53 28.42
C ALA A 460 -24.12 -43.38 29.85
N ASP A 461 -25.42 -43.13 29.97
CA ASP A 461 -26.33 -43.59 31.03
C ASP A 461 -27.61 -42.75 30.98
N MET A 462 -28.73 -43.48 31.01
CA MET A 462 -30.14 -43.11 30.79
C MET A 462 -30.60 -43.11 29.34
#